data_AF-A0A8J6TSV7-F1
#
_entry.id   AF-A0A8J6TSV7-F1
#
_cell.length_a   1.000
_cell.length_b   1.000
_cell.length_c   1.000
_cell.angle_alpha   90.00
_cell.angle_beta   90.00
_cell.angle_gamma   90.00
#
_symmetry.space_group_name_H-M   'P 1'
#
loop_
_entity.id
_entity.type
_entity.pdbx_description
1 polymer ?
#
loop_
_entity_poly.entity_id
_entity_poly.type
_entity_poly.pdbx_seq_one_letter_code
_entity_poly.pdbx_strand_id
1 'polypeptide(L)'
;MKMKKIALLLIVTLGLVVNGIAQSGKIRTYTSEDWDHWEVNCGSNSGKIKTYTSEDWDYWEYTYAGVSGKIRTYTSEDWDYWELDGGAIKIRTYTSEDWDYWEITGSGTSLKMRTYTSEDWDYWEYSGDASGKIRTYTSEDWDYWEISGNLASLSPQKQLAVMFVAIFTSSIHMRGINK
;
A
#
# COMPACT_ATOMS: atom_id res chain seq x y z
N MET A 1 -13.32 55.51 -42.61
CA MET A 1 -12.77 55.02 -41.32
C MET A 1 -13.18 53.56 -41.16
N LYS A 2 -12.28 52.59 -41.37
CA LYS A 2 -12.59 51.14 -41.37
C LYS A 2 -12.26 50.54 -40.01
N MET A 3 -13.27 50.01 -39.31
CA MET A 3 -13.09 49.24 -38.07
C MET A 3 -12.54 47.85 -38.37
N LYS A 4 -11.40 47.50 -37.75
CA LYS A 4 -10.85 46.13 -37.74
C LYS A 4 -11.61 45.31 -36.69
N LYS A 5 -12.27 44.23 -37.12
CA LYS A 5 -12.85 43.22 -36.22
C LYS A 5 -11.72 42.30 -35.76
N ILE A 6 -11.35 42.36 -34.48
CA ILE A 6 -10.44 41.41 -33.85
C ILE A 6 -11.33 40.31 -33.25
N ALA A 7 -11.25 39.10 -33.81
CA ALA A 7 -11.88 37.91 -33.26
C ALA A 7 -10.99 37.37 -32.13
N LEU A 8 -11.51 37.38 -30.90
CA LEU A 8 -10.85 36.79 -29.74
C LEU A 8 -11.23 35.30 -29.70
N LEU A 9 -10.26 34.43 -30.01
CA LEU A 9 -10.43 32.98 -29.89
C LEU A 9 -10.24 32.60 -28.41
N LEU A 10 -11.33 32.35 -27.71
CA LEU A 10 -11.30 31.83 -26.34
C LEU A 10 -11.05 30.32 -26.41
N ILE A 11 -9.81 29.89 -26.24
CA ILE A 11 -9.48 28.48 -26.05
C ILE A 11 -9.73 28.18 -24.57
N VAL A 12 -10.91 27.61 -24.29
CA VAL A 12 -11.20 27.00 -22.98
C VAL A 12 -10.54 25.62 -22.99
N THR A 13 -9.33 25.52 -22.44
CA THR A 13 -8.77 24.22 -22.08
C THR A 13 -9.54 23.69 -20.88
N LEU A 14 -10.48 22.79 -21.14
CA LEU A 14 -11.16 22.03 -20.11
C LEU A 14 -10.13 21.07 -19.48
N GLY A 15 -9.57 21.47 -18.34
CA GLY A 15 -8.73 20.59 -17.54
C GLY A 15 -9.57 19.41 -17.06
N LEU A 16 -9.42 18.26 -17.71
CA LEU A 16 -9.92 16.99 -17.20
C LEU A 16 -9.13 16.68 -15.93
N VAL A 17 -9.69 17.02 -14.77
CA VAL A 17 -9.26 16.44 -13.50
C VAL A 17 -9.70 14.99 -13.56
N VAL A 18 -8.76 14.09 -13.89
CA VAL A 18 -8.98 12.66 -13.82
C VAL A 18 -9.04 12.31 -12.34
N ASN A 19 -10.23 12.41 -11.75
CA ASN A 19 -10.50 11.83 -10.44
C ASN A 19 -10.24 10.34 -10.59
N GLY A 20 -9.17 9.85 -9.96
CA GLY A 20 -8.84 8.43 -9.98
C GLY A 20 -10.04 7.60 -9.55
N ILE A 21 -10.34 6.53 -10.28
CA ILE A 21 -11.47 5.66 -9.96
C ILE A 21 -11.21 5.06 -8.57
N ALA A 22 -12.13 5.31 -7.64
CA ALA A 22 -12.09 4.71 -6.33
C ALA A 22 -12.22 3.19 -6.46
N GLN A 23 -11.26 2.47 -5.92
CA GLN A 23 -11.25 1.02 -5.78
C GLN A 23 -11.56 0.65 -4.33
N SER A 24 -12.12 -0.53 -4.16
CA SER A 24 -12.30 -1.18 -2.87
C SER A 24 -11.78 -2.61 -2.93
N GLY A 25 -11.43 -3.16 -1.79
CA GLY A 25 -10.81 -4.47 -1.68
C GLY A 25 -10.87 -5.02 -0.27
N LYS A 26 -10.29 -6.22 -0.10
CA LYS A 26 -10.15 -6.87 1.20
C LYS A 26 -8.73 -7.42 1.34
N ILE A 27 -8.27 -7.45 2.58
CA ILE A 27 -7.06 -8.15 3.00
C ILE A 27 -7.50 -9.08 4.13
N ARG A 28 -7.09 -10.34 4.06
CA ARG A 28 -7.45 -11.31 5.10
C ARG A 28 -6.37 -12.35 5.31
N THR A 29 -6.28 -12.89 6.50
CA THR A 29 -5.47 -14.08 6.77
C THR A 29 -6.03 -15.28 6.00
N TYR A 30 -5.17 -16.23 5.63
CA TYR A 30 -5.57 -17.42 4.88
C TYR A 30 -6.35 -18.40 5.77
N THR A 31 -5.93 -18.51 7.02
CA THR A 31 -6.70 -19.11 8.11
C THR A 31 -6.73 -18.14 9.29
N SER A 32 -7.64 -18.31 10.24
CA SER A 32 -7.74 -17.38 11.38
C SER A 32 -6.41 -17.35 12.16
N GLU A 33 -5.94 -16.14 12.47
CA GLU A 33 -4.67 -15.84 13.14
C GLU A 33 -3.40 -16.28 12.37
N ASP A 34 -3.53 -16.54 11.06
CA ASP A 34 -2.44 -16.91 10.16
C ASP A 34 -1.59 -15.70 9.77
N TRP A 35 -0.77 -15.24 10.72
CA TRP A 35 0.01 -14.00 10.60
C TRP A 35 0.97 -13.99 9.42
N ASP A 36 1.36 -15.16 8.90
CA ASP A 36 2.38 -15.31 7.86
C ASP A 36 1.81 -15.66 6.48
N HIS A 37 0.47 -15.72 6.33
CA HIS A 37 -0.17 -16.01 5.05
C HIS A 37 -1.50 -15.26 4.88
N TRP A 38 -1.53 -14.41 3.86
CA TRP A 38 -2.61 -13.47 3.60
C TRP A 38 -3.14 -13.61 2.18
N GLU A 39 -4.44 -13.43 2.02
CA GLU A 39 -5.12 -13.21 0.75
C GLU A 39 -5.45 -11.73 0.59
N VAL A 40 -5.20 -11.19 -0.60
CA VAL A 40 -5.40 -9.78 -0.91
C VAL A 40 -6.22 -9.62 -2.18
N ASN A 41 -7.14 -8.67 -2.19
CA ASN A 41 -7.87 -8.26 -3.38
C ASN A 41 -8.13 -6.76 -3.38
N CYS A 42 -8.01 -6.11 -4.54
CA CYS A 42 -8.38 -4.71 -4.73
C CYS A 42 -8.86 -4.49 -6.17
N GLY A 43 -10.07 -3.95 -6.33
CA GLY A 43 -10.72 -3.89 -7.63
C GLY A 43 -10.85 -5.28 -8.27
N SER A 44 -10.33 -5.44 -9.48
CA SER A 44 -10.29 -6.72 -10.19
C SER A 44 -9.04 -7.56 -9.90
N ASN A 45 -8.08 -7.04 -9.13
CA ASN A 45 -6.83 -7.71 -8.85
C ASN A 45 -6.97 -8.54 -7.56
N SER A 46 -6.41 -9.74 -7.56
CA SER A 46 -6.37 -10.63 -6.41
C SER A 46 -5.04 -11.36 -6.32
N GLY A 47 -4.75 -11.92 -5.15
CA GLY A 47 -3.47 -12.55 -4.88
C GLY A 47 -3.29 -13.02 -3.44
N LYS A 48 -2.05 -13.37 -3.14
CA LYS A 48 -1.58 -13.84 -1.84
C LYS A 48 -0.23 -13.23 -1.51
N ILE A 49 0.01 -13.00 -0.22
CA ILE A 49 1.30 -12.57 0.35
C ILE A 49 1.59 -13.51 1.52
N LYS A 50 2.79 -14.07 1.58
CA LYS A 50 3.18 -14.97 2.67
C LYS A 50 4.68 -14.96 2.90
N THR A 51 5.13 -15.38 4.07
CA THR A 51 6.55 -15.61 4.32
C THR A 51 7.09 -16.73 3.41
N TYR A 52 8.38 -16.67 3.08
CA TYR A 52 9.00 -17.65 2.19
C TYR A 52 9.09 -19.04 2.83
N THR A 53 9.45 -19.06 4.12
CA THR A 53 9.26 -20.20 5.01
C THR A 53 8.54 -19.70 6.25
N SER A 54 7.86 -20.61 6.97
CA SER A 54 7.22 -20.24 8.23
C SER A 54 8.23 -19.57 9.17
N GLU A 55 7.80 -18.48 9.80
CA GLU A 55 8.63 -17.64 10.69
C GLU A 55 9.76 -16.84 10.02
N ASP A 56 9.84 -16.80 8.68
CA ASP A 56 10.80 -15.92 7.96
C ASP A 56 10.26 -14.49 7.88
N TRP A 57 10.51 -13.71 8.94
CA TRP A 57 10.10 -12.31 9.01
C TRP A 57 10.74 -11.47 7.92
N ASP A 58 11.97 -11.77 7.53
CA ASP A 58 12.78 -10.96 6.62
C ASP A 58 12.41 -11.16 5.14
N TYR A 59 11.65 -12.21 4.82
CA TYR A 59 11.39 -12.60 3.45
C TYR A 59 9.95 -13.04 3.21
N TRP A 60 9.29 -12.30 2.34
CA TRP A 60 7.94 -12.56 1.88
C TRP A 60 7.92 -12.79 0.37
N GLU A 61 7.04 -13.68 -0.07
CA GLU A 61 6.70 -13.88 -1.46
C GLU A 61 5.25 -13.49 -1.72
N TYR A 62 4.99 -13.07 -2.95
CA TYR A 62 3.64 -12.70 -3.34
C TYR A 62 3.28 -13.21 -4.72
N THR A 63 1.98 -13.38 -4.92
CA THR A 63 1.34 -13.47 -6.23
C THR A 63 0.20 -12.47 -6.24
N TYR A 64 0.11 -11.56 -7.21
CA TYR A 64 -0.95 -10.55 -7.27
C TYR A 64 -1.17 -10.05 -8.68
N ALA A 65 -2.43 -10.01 -9.12
CA ALA A 65 -2.82 -9.65 -10.49
C ALA A 65 -2.06 -10.47 -11.57
N GLY A 66 -1.76 -11.74 -11.27
CA GLY A 66 -1.02 -12.63 -12.17
C GLY A 66 0.50 -12.41 -12.22
N VAL A 67 1.05 -11.50 -11.40
CA VAL A 67 2.50 -11.28 -11.25
C VAL A 67 2.97 -11.91 -9.95
N SER A 68 4.15 -12.52 -9.97
CA SER A 68 4.81 -13.04 -8.76
C SER A 68 6.10 -12.29 -8.47
N GLY A 69 6.41 -12.13 -7.20
CA GLY A 69 7.62 -11.45 -6.78
C GLY A 69 7.94 -11.68 -5.31
N LYS A 70 8.87 -10.88 -4.80
CA LYS A 70 9.45 -11.03 -3.46
C LYS A 70 9.57 -9.67 -2.80
N ILE A 71 9.38 -9.67 -1.49
CA ILE A 71 9.58 -8.54 -0.59
C ILE A 71 10.57 -9.01 0.45
N ARG A 72 11.66 -8.27 0.65
CA ARG A 72 12.70 -8.67 1.59
C ARG A 72 13.24 -7.46 2.32
N THR A 73 13.73 -7.64 3.52
CA THR A 73 14.50 -6.61 4.19
C THR A 73 15.77 -6.26 3.41
N TYR A 74 16.24 -5.03 3.54
CA TYR A 74 17.50 -4.58 2.94
C TYR A 74 18.69 -5.26 3.64
N THR A 75 18.62 -5.37 4.96
CA THR A 75 19.54 -6.11 5.82
C THR A 75 18.72 -7.07 6.68
N SER A 76 19.25 -8.24 7.03
CA SER A 76 18.54 -9.18 7.92
C SER A 76 18.17 -8.48 9.24
N GLU A 77 16.96 -8.73 9.72
CA GLU A 77 16.35 -8.12 10.93
C GLU A 77 16.20 -6.58 10.87
N ASP A 78 16.44 -5.95 9.72
CA ASP A 78 16.17 -4.53 9.47
C ASP A 78 14.75 -4.37 8.88
N TRP A 79 13.76 -4.41 9.76
CA TRP A 79 12.35 -4.27 9.40
C TRP A 79 11.93 -2.83 9.12
N ASP A 80 12.84 -1.87 9.30
CA ASP A 80 12.66 -0.48 8.91
C ASP A 80 12.79 -0.27 7.40
N TYR A 81 13.38 -1.23 6.67
CA TYR A 81 13.62 -1.08 5.24
C TYR A 81 13.43 -2.37 4.44
N TRP A 82 12.41 -2.37 3.59
CA TRP A 82 12.10 -3.43 2.62
C TRP A 82 12.37 -3.02 1.18
N GLU A 83 12.73 -4.02 0.38
CA GLU A 83 12.85 -3.97 -1.06
C GLU A 83 11.86 -4.92 -1.71
N LEU A 84 11.17 -4.40 -2.73
CA LEU A 84 10.26 -5.17 -3.57
C LEU A 84 10.78 -5.16 -5.01
N ASP A 85 10.63 -6.29 -5.70
CA ASP A 85 11.09 -6.52 -7.08
C ASP A 85 12.58 -6.19 -7.29
N GLY A 86 13.44 -6.67 -6.39
CA GLY A 86 14.89 -6.42 -6.47
C GLY A 86 15.28 -4.96 -6.20
N GLY A 87 14.49 -4.23 -5.42
CA GLY A 87 14.78 -2.85 -4.99
C GLY A 87 14.23 -1.77 -5.93
N ALA A 88 13.43 -2.16 -6.94
CA ALA A 88 12.73 -1.22 -7.81
C ALA A 88 11.67 -0.39 -7.07
N ILE A 89 11.13 -0.97 -5.99
CA ILE A 89 10.26 -0.32 -5.01
C ILE A 89 10.88 -0.52 -3.63
N LYS A 90 10.85 0.53 -2.81
CA LYS A 90 11.39 0.58 -1.45
C LYS A 90 10.28 0.97 -0.50
N ILE A 91 10.19 0.29 0.63
CA ILE A 91 9.23 0.57 1.70
C ILE A 91 10.05 0.83 2.95
N ARG A 92 9.90 1.99 3.58
CA ARG A 92 10.74 2.39 4.71
C ARG A 92 9.93 3.05 5.81
N THR A 93 10.24 2.79 7.06
CA THR A 93 9.78 3.63 8.17
C THR A 93 10.42 5.02 8.04
N TYR A 94 9.75 6.06 8.55
CA TYR A 94 10.29 7.43 8.45
C TYR A 94 11.39 7.71 9.47
N THR A 95 11.26 7.11 10.64
CA THR A 95 12.34 6.96 11.62
C THR A 95 12.46 5.50 12.01
N SER A 96 13.65 5.10 12.48
CA SER A 96 13.87 3.72 12.90
C SER A 96 12.89 3.31 14.01
N GLU A 97 12.33 2.11 13.88
CA GLU A 97 11.31 1.51 14.74
C GLU A 97 9.99 2.31 14.82
N ASP A 98 9.75 3.22 13.87
CA ASP A 98 8.47 3.93 13.72
C ASP A 98 7.49 3.09 12.89
N TRP A 99 6.74 2.24 13.59
CA TRP A 99 5.70 1.40 12.99
C TRP A 99 4.41 2.16 12.67
N ASP A 100 4.35 3.48 12.90
CA ASP A 100 3.18 4.32 12.64
C ASP A 100 3.29 5.07 11.31
N TYR A 101 4.50 5.25 10.76
CA TYR A 101 4.70 6.02 9.54
C TYR A 101 5.71 5.39 8.59
N TRP A 102 5.28 5.21 7.34
CA TRP A 102 6.06 4.59 6.27
C TRP A 102 6.05 5.42 4.98
N GLU A 103 7.12 5.30 4.21
CA GLU A 103 7.27 5.84 2.86
C GLU A 103 7.49 4.71 1.86
N ILE A 104 6.76 4.76 0.74
CA ILE A 104 6.93 3.85 -0.39
C ILE A 104 7.45 4.65 -1.57
N THR A 105 8.64 4.32 -2.06
CA THR A 105 9.31 5.05 -3.14
C THR A 105 9.85 4.11 -4.22
N GLY A 106 10.11 4.65 -5.41
CA GLY A 106 10.77 3.93 -6.50
C GLY A 106 9.89 3.74 -7.73
N SER A 107 10.53 3.49 -8.87
CA SER A 107 9.86 3.35 -10.18
C SER A 107 8.90 4.51 -10.51
N GLY A 108 9.32 5.73 -10.18
CA GLY A 108 8.53 6.96 -10.38
C GLY A 108 7.34 7.12 -9.43
N THR A 109 7.29 6.38 -8.32
CA THR A 109 6.25 6.53 -7.29
C THR A 109 6.78 7.07 -5.97
N SER A 110 5.95 7.87 -5.30
CA SER A 110 6.09 8.35 -3.94
C SER A 110 4.74 8.30 -3.23
N LEU A 111 4.66 7.45 -2.20
CA LEU A 111 3.51 7.32 -1.33
C LEU A 111 3.97 7.43 0.13
N LYS A 112 3.04 7.87 0.96
CA LYS A 112 3.18 7.92 2.42
C LYS A 112 2.05 7.13 3.03
N MET A 113 2.36 6.34 4.04
CA MET A 113 1.40 5.61 4.85
C MET A 113 1.56 6.03 6.30
N ARG A 114 0.44 6.24 6.97
CA ARG A 114 0.42 6.56 8.39
C ARG A 114 -0.74 5.90 9.08
N THR A 115 -0.58 5.55 10.34
CA THR A 115 -1.69 5.21 11.22
C THR A 115 -2.60 6.43 11.45
N TYR A 116 -3.88 6.21 11.72
CA TYR A 116 -4.84 7.32 11.91
C TYR A 116 -4.61 8.05 13.23
N THR A 117 -4.27 7.30 14.27
CA THR A 117 -3.69 7.79 15.52
C THR A 117 -2.38 7.05 15.82
N SER A 118 -1.55 7.55 16.73
CA SER A 118 -0.32 6.81 17.09
C SER A 118 -0.68 5.49 17.75
N GLU A 119 0.08 4.43 17.45
CA GLU A 119 -0.14 3.04 17.89
C GLU A 119 -1.43 2.40 17.33
N ASP A 120 -2.07 3.05 16.35
CA ASP A 120 -3.30 2.61 15.69
C ASP A 120 -3.00 1.66 14.53
N TRP A 121 -2.47 0.49 14.88
CA TRP A 121 -2.08 -0.53 13.91
C TRP A 121 -3.24 -0.96 13.00
N ASP A 122 -4.50 -0.81 13.45
CA ASP A 122 -5.70 -1.32 12.81
C ASP A 122 -6.35 -0.34 11.81
N TYR A 123 -5.79 0.88 11.69
CA TYR A 123 -6.24 1.92 10.76
C TYR A 123 -5.09 2.70 10.13
N TRP A 124 -4.97 2.58 8.81
CA TRP A 124 -4.00 3.26 7.97
C TRP A 124 -4.63 4.22 6.97
N GLU A 125 -4.00 5.37 6.78
CA GLU A 125 -4.21 6.28 5.66
C GLU A 125 -2.98 6.27 4.74
N TYR A 126 -3.20 6.23 3.43
CA TYR A 126 -2.14 6.43 2.44
C TYR A 126 -2.41 7.68 1.58
N SER A 127 -1.34 8.33 1.12
CA SER A 127 -1.37 9.56 0.32
C SER A 127 -0.15 9.70 -0.60
N GLY A 128 -0.16 10.66 -1.53
CA GLY A 128 0.88 10.88 -2.54
C GLY A 128 0.34 10.66 -3.96
N ASP A 129 0.96 9.77 -4.73
CA ASP A 129 0.48 9.38 -6.07
C ASP A 129 -0.87 8.64 -6.08
N ALA A 130 -1.28 8.13 -4.92
CA ALA A 130 -2.57 7.54 -4.63
C ALA A 130 -2.97 7.91 -3.19
N SER A 131 -4.26 7.83 -2.88
CA SER A 131 -4.81 8.18 -1.59
C SER A 131 -5.98 7.27 -1.20
N GLY A 132 -6.11 7.02 0.10
CA GLY A 132 -7.16 6.16 0.62
C GLY A 132 -6.84 5.62 1.99
N LYS A 133 -7.49 4.50 2.32
CA LYS A 133 -7.49 3.92 3.66
C LYS A 133 -7.41 2.40 3.61
N ILE A 134 -6.73 1.82 4.60
CA ILE A 134 -6.76 0.41 4.94
C ILE A 134 -7.14 0.31 6.41
N ARG A 135 -8.14 -0.48 6.77
CA ARG A 135 -8.56 -0.63 8.17
C ARG A 135 -9.17 -2.00 8.41
N THR A 136 -9.16 -2.45 9.65
CA THR A 136 -9.89 -3.66 10.05
C THR A 136 -11.40 -3.49 9.82
N TYR A 137 -12.09 -4.59 9.52
CA TYR A 137 -13.54 -4.59 9.29
C TYR A 137 -14.29 -4.30 10.58
N THR A 138 -13.85 -4.91 11.66
CA THR A 138 -14.17 -4.58 13.04
C THR A 138 -12.88 -4.24 13.77
N SER A 139 -12.91 -3.27 14.67
CA SER A 139 -11.72 -2.88 15.43
C SER A 139 -11.08 -4.10 16.11
N GLU A 140 -9.75 -4.14 16.11
CA GLU A 140 -8.93 -5.25 16.61
C GLU A 140 -9.12 -6.60 15.88
N ASP A 141 -9.78 -6.63 14.72
CA ASP A 141 -9.88 -7.84 13.89
C ASP A 141 -8.67 -7.99 12.98
N TRP A 142 -7.72 -8.80 13.44
CA TRP A 142 -6.50 -9.16 12.72
C TRP A 142 -6.75 -9.85 11.38
N ASP A 143 -7.87 -10.58 11.28
CA ASP A 143 -8.11 -11.49 10.17
C ASP A 143 -8.79 -10.81 8.98
N TYR A 144 -9.48 -9.68 9.19
CA TYR A 144 -10.31 -9.07 8.14
C TYR A 144 -10.14 -7.57 8.06
N TRP A 145 -9.72 -7.13 6.89
CA TRP A 145 -9.46 -5.73 6.60
C TRP A 145 -10.13 -5.30 5.30
N GLU A 146 -10.47 -4.02 5.23
CA GLU A 146 -10.98 -3.32 4.08
C GLU A 146 -9.93 -2.35 3.55
N ILE A 147 -9.76 -2.32 2.23
CA ILE A 147 -8.97 -1.30 1.54
C ILE A 147 -9.88 -0.48 0.63
N SER A 148 -9.70 0.84 0.61
CA SER A 148 -10.44 1.74 -0.26
C SER A 148 -9.59 2.93 -0.70
N GLY A 149 -9.84 3.48 -1.89
CA GLY A 149 -9.15 4.67 -2.42
C GLY A 149 -8.72 4.54 -3.88
N ASN A 150 -7.91 5.46 -4.38
CA ASN A 150 -7.53 5.51 -5.80
C ASN A 150 -6.25 4.75 -6.11
N LEU A 151 -6.26 3.43 -5.92
CA LEU A 151 -5.13 2.55 -6.24
C LEU A 151 -5.05 2.15 -7.72
N ALA A 152 -6.09 2.42 -8.50
CA ALA A 152 -6.20 2.02 -9.91
C ALA A 152 -5.08 2.57 -10.81
N SER A 153 -4.50 3.72 -10.43
CA SER A 153 -3.38 4.34 -11.14
C SER A 153 -2.03 3.69 -10.87
N LEU A 154 -1.92 2.87 -9.82
CA LEU A 154 -0.70 2.19 -9.43
C LEU A 154 -0.57 0.85 -10.16
N SER A 155 0.67 0.43 -10.44
CA SER A 155 0.93 -0.94 -10.89
C SER A 155 0.59 -1.94 -9.78
N PRO A 156 0.29 -3.21 -10.11
CA PRO A 156 -0.03 -4.23 -9.11
C PRO A 156 0.99 -4.33 -7.97
N GLN A 157 2.27 -4.21 -8.27
CA GLN A 157 3.35 -4.28 -7.28
C GLN A 157 3.37 -3.08 -6.32
N LYS A 158 2.99 -1.90 -6.81
CA LYS A 158 2.85 -0.69 -5.99
C LYS A 158 1.60 -0.76 -5.11
N GLN A 159 0.50 -1.31 -5.63
CA GLN A 159 -0.70 -1.62 -4.82
C GLN A 159 -0.34 -2.60 -3.69
N LEU A 160 0.43 -3.63 -4.02
CA LEU A 160 0.90 -4.61 -3.07
C LEU A 160 1.80 -4.02 -2.00
N ALA A 161 2.71 -3.11 -2.36
CA ALA A 161 3.55 -2.41 -1.39
C ALA A 161 2.72 -1.65 -0.34
N VAL A 162 1.61 -1.02 -0.75
CA VAL A 162 0.67 -0.36 0.18
C VAL A 162 0.01 -1.37 1.11
N MET A 163 -0.47 -2.50 0.57
CA MET A 163 -1.10 -3.56 1.39
C MET A 163 -0.10 -4.23 2.33
N PHE A 164 1.15 -4.38 1.90
CA PHE A 164 2.21 -5.02 2.66
C PHE A 164 2.53 -4.27 3.96
N VAL A 165 2.52 -2.93 3.95
CA VAL A 165 2.74 -2.16 5.19
C VAL A 165 1.74 -2.57 6.26
N ALA A 166 0.44 -2.50 5.96
CA ALA A 166 -0.62 -2.86 6.91
C ALA A 166 -0.51 -4.33 7.37
N ILE A 167 -0.22 -5.25 6.44
CA ILE A 167 -0.03 -6.67 6.75
C ILE A 167 1.15 -6.85 7.70
N PHE A 168 2.32 -6.31 7.37
CA PHE A 168 3.53 -6.48 8.15
C PHE A 168 3.38 -5.88 9.55
N THR A 169 2.88 -4.64 9.65
CA THR A 169 2.65 -3.96 10.93
C THR A 169 1.63 -4.70 11.79
N SER A 170 0.58 -5.26 11.17
CA SER A 170 -0.37 -6.14 11.84
C SER A 170 0.33 -7.40 12.35
N SER A 171 1.11 -8.08 11.52
CA SER A 171 1.79 -9.32 11.88
C SER A 171 2.75 -9.14 13.06
N ILE A 172 3.55 -8.06 13.10
CA ILE A 172 4.42 -7.78 14.25
C ILE A 172 3.61 -7.46 15.51
N HIS A 173 2.48 -6.77 15.37
CA HIS A 173 1.61 -6.43 16.50
C HIS A 173 0.87 -7.66 17.06
N MET A 174 0.33 -8.55 16.19
CA MET A 174 -0.27 -9.84 16.56
C MET A 174 0.69 -10.68 17.40
N ARG A 175 1.96 -10.64 17.04
CA ARG A 175 3.03 -11.42 17.69
C ARG A 175 3.64 -10.69 18.88
N GLY A 176 3.22 -9.46 19.16
CA GLY A 176 3.68 -8.65 20.27
C GLY A 176 5.15 -8.28 20.18
N ILE A 177 5.70 -8.15 18.97
CA ILE A 177 7.12 -7.85 18.76
C ILE A 177 7.40 -6.35 18.93
N ASN A 178 6.43 -5.48 18.61
CA ASN A 178 6.57 -4.03 18.65
C ASN A 178 5.80 -3.35 19.80
N LYS A 179 5.85 -3.91 21.02
CA LYS A 179 5.22 -3.33 22.22
C LYS A 179 6.14 -2.44 23.02
#